data_AF-A0A968F3G6-F1
#
_entry.id   AF-A0A968F3G6-F1
#
_cell.length_a   1.000
_cell.length_b   1.000
_cell.length_c   1.000
_cell.angle_alpha   90.00
_cell.angle_beta   90.00
_cell.angle_gamma   90.00
#
_symmetry.space_group_name_H-M   'P 1'
#
loop_
_entity.id
_entity.type
_entity.pdbx_description
1 polymer ?
#
loop_
_entity_poly.entity_id
_entity_poly.type
_entity_poly.pdbx_seq_one_letter_code
_entity_poly.pdbx_strand_id
1 'polypeptide(L)' 'PCVGRGSAGDSLISYVLGITQVDPLRYHLYFERFLNRERADPPDIDLDICWKNRDRV' A
#
# COMPACT_ATOMS: atom_id res chain seq x y z
N PRO A 1 -4.90 -8.80 11.73
CA PRO A 1 -4.51 -8.65 10.31
C PRO A 1 -4.58 -7.18 9.90
N CYS A 2 -3.43 -6.58 9.59
CA CYS A 2 -3.36 -5.29 8.90
C CYS A 2 -3.51 -5.53 7.40
N VAL A 3 -4.39 -4.77 6.75
CA VAL A 3 -4.61 -4.84 5.30
C VAL A 3 -4.26 -3.48 4.73
N GLY A 4 -3.26 -3.42 3.84
CA GLY A 4 -2.94 -2.17 3.14
C GLY A 4 -4.05 -1.79 2.17
N ARG A 5 -4.37 -0.49 2.11
CA ARG A 5 -5.42 0.08 1.26
C ARG A 5 -4.84 0.98 0.18
N GLY A 6 -5.67 1.28 -0.82
CA GLY A 6 -5.35 2.26 -1.85
C GLY A 6 -4.22 1.82 -2.78
N SER A 7 -3.49 2.80 -3.32
CA SER A 7 -2.40 2.58 -4.28
C SER A 7 -1.14 1.98 -3.66
N ALA A 8 -1.08 1.83 -2.33
CA ALA A 8 0.05 1.16 -1.65
C ALA A 8 0.27 -0.28 -2.15
N GLY A 9 -0.79 -0.94 -2.64
CA GLY A 9 -0.73 -2.28 -3.24
C GLY A 9 -0.06 -2.33 -4.62
N ASP A 10 0.08 -1.18 -5.30
CA ASP A 10 0.66 -1.08 -6.63
C ASP A 10 2.21 -1.04 -6.59
N SER A 11 2.79 -0.97 -5.38
CA SER A 11 4.23 -0.90 -5.15
C SER A 11 4.84 -2.27 -4.83
N LEU A 12 5.77 -2.72 -5.68
CA LEU A 12 6.54 -3.94 -5.44
C LEU A 12 7.35 -3.88 -4.15
N ILE A 13 7.88 -2.69 -3.82
CA ILE A 13 8.62 -2.48 -2.58
C ILE A 13 7.70 -2.70 -1.37
N SER A 14 6.46 -2.18 -1.43
CA SER A 14 5.48 -2.37 -0.36
C SER A 14 5.09 -3.85 -0.18
N TYR A 15 5.00 -4.61 -1.27
CA TYR A 15 4.78 -6.05 -1.23
C TYR A 15 5.97 -6.80 -0.60
N VAL A 16 7.19 -6.51 -1.03
CA VAL A 16 8.42 -7.18 -0.53
C VAL A 16 8.70 -6.87 0.94
N LEU A 17 8.39 -5.65 1.38
CA LEU A 17 8.50 -5.24 2.80
C LEU A 17 7.36 -5.78 3.67
N GLY A 18 6.35 -6.44 3.09
CA GLY A 18 5.20 -6.97 3.83
C GLY A 18 4.21 -5.91 4.29
N ILE A 19 4.30 -4.68 3.76
CA ILE A 19 3.35 -3.59 4.03
C ILE A 19 1.99 -3.92 3.39
N THR A 20 2.02 -4.46 2.17
CA THR A 20 0.85 -4.97 1.45
C THR A 20 1.00 -6.46 1.17
N GLN A 21 -0.13 -7.17 1.07
CA GLN A 21 -0.15 -8.62 0.80
C GLN A 21 -0.50 -8.94 -0.67
N VAL A 22 -0.69 -7.90 -1.49
CA VAL A 22 -1.07 -8.03 -2.91
C VAL A 22 0.19 -8.00 -3.76
N ASP A 23 0.37 -9.00 -4.63
CA ASP A 23 1.46 -9.06 -5.59
C ASP A 23 1.14 -8.20 -6.83
N PRO A 24 1.79 -7.03 -7.01
CA PRO A 24 1.47 -6.12 -8.12
C PRO A 24 1.84 -6.70 -9.49
N LEU A 25 2.81 -7.62 -9.58
CA LEU A 25 3.21 -8.22 -10.85
C LEU A 25 2.16 -9.24 -11.32
N ARG A 26 1.64 -10.05 -10.39
CA ARG A 26 0.57 -11.01 -10.68
C ARG A 26 -0.72 -10.35 -11.17
N TYR A 27 -1.04 -9.17 -10.64
CA TYR A 27 -2.26 -8.43 -10.97
C TYR A 27 -2.04 -7.29 -11.97
N HIS A 28 -0.83 -7.15 -12.53
CA HIS A 28 -0.47 -6.10 -13.48
C HIS A 28 -0.84 -4.68 -12.99
N LEU A 29 -0.54 -4.39 -11.72
CA LEU A 29 -0.76 -3.09 -11.10
C LEU A 29 0.35 -2.12 -11.51
N TYR A 30 -0.01 -0.84 -11.69
CA TYR A 30 0.91 0.20 -12.18
C TYR A 30 1.51 1.00 -11.03
N PHE A 31 2.83 0.99 -10.90
CA PHE A 31 3.54 1.72 -9.84
C PHE A 31 3.26 3.22 -9.89
N GLU A 32 3.06 3.79 -11.07
CA GLU A 32 2.81 5.22 -11.28
C GLU A 32 1.50 5.68 -10.63
N ARG A 33 0.58 4.76 -10.32
CA ARG A 33 -0.62 5.07 -9.51
C ARG A 33 -0.30 5.31 -8.05
N PHE A 34 0.77 4.70 -7.54
CA PHE A 34 1.27 4.92 -6.19
C PHE A 34 2.14 6.17 -6.11
N LEU A 35 3.14 6.29 -6.99
CA LEU A 35 4.06 7.42 -7.02
C LEU A 35 4.28 7.88 -8.46
N ASN A 36 3.85 9.11 -8.76
CA ASN A 36 4.04 9.73 -10.07
C ASN A 36 4.97 10.94 -9.94
N ARG A 37 5.98 11.03 -10.83
CA ARG A 37 6.92 12.16 -10.89
C ARG A 37 6.26 13.49 -11.30
N GLU A 38 5.12 13.43 -11.99
CA GLU A 38 4.36 14.61 -12.39
C GLU A 38 3.47 15.16 -11.26
N ARG A 39 3.27 14.38 -10.19
CA ARG A 39 2.53 14.83 -9.00
C ARG A 39 3.51 15.27 -7.92
N ALA A 40 3.25 16.45 -7.37
CA ALA A 40 4.00 16.97 -6.21
C ALA A 40 3.49 16.42 -4.88
N ASP A 41 2.29 15.82 -4.88
CA ASP A 41 1.69 15.24 -3.69
C ASP A 41 2.53 14.04 -3.20
N PRO A 42 2.87 13.98 -1.91
CA PRO A 42 3.55 12.82 -1.35
C PRO A 42 2.66 11.57 -1.49
N PRO A 43 3.25 10.39 -1.70
CA PRO A 43 2.49 9.14 -1.73
C PRO A 43 1.91 8.85 -0.34
N ASP A 44 0.69 8.31 -0.29
CA ASP A 44 0.01 7.96 0.96
C ASP A 44 -0.12 6.44 1.10
N ILE A 45 0.07 5.94 2.32
CA ILE A 45 -0.04 4.51 2.66
C ILE A 45 -1.00 4.37 3.84
N ASP A 46 -2.23 3.98 3.51
CA ASP A 46 -3.26 3.67 4.50
C ASP A 46 -3.18 2.19 4.90
N LEU A 47 -3.06 1.93 6.21
CA LEU A 47 -3.13 0.59 6.79
C LEU A 47 -4.43 0.42 7.58
N ASP A 48 -5.28 -0.51 7.13
CA ASP A 48 -6.48 -0.89 7.87
C ASP A 48 -6.10 -1.85 9.00
N ILE A 49 -6.20 -1.38 10.24
CA ILE A 49 -6.02 -2.19 11.44
C ILE A 49 -7.40 -2.53 12.02
N CYS A 50 -7.57 -3.76 12.50
CA CYS A 50 -8.81 -4.16 13.16
C CYS A 50 -9.13 -3.22 14.32
N TRP A 51 -10.34 -2.66 14.34
CA TRP A 51 -10.78 -1.67 15.33
C TRP A 51 -10.51 -2.12 16.78
N LYS A 52 -10.67 -3.41 17.07
CA LYS A 52 -10.47 -4.01 18.40
C LYS A 52 -9.05 -3.88 18.93
N ASN A 53 -8.07 -3.75 18.03
CA ASN A 53 -6.65 -3.68 18.35
C ASN A 53 -6.05 -2.31 18.04
N ARG A 54 -6.85 -1.34 17.59
CA ARG A 54 -6.36 -0.04 17.10
C ARG A 54 -5.65 0.75 18.19
N ASP A 55 -6.15 0.72 19.42
CA ASP A 55 -5.60 1.47 20.56
C ASP A 55 -4.32 0.84 21.13
N ARG A 56 -3.89 -0.32 20.60
CA ARG A 56 -2.69 -1.05 21.06
C ARG A 56 -1.50 -0.93 20.11
N VAL A 57 -1.63 -0.12 19.05
CA VAL A 57 -0.61 0.09 18.02
C VAL A 57 0.01 1.47 18.18
#